data_AF-A0A2D7PCG7-F1
#
_entry.id   AF-A0A2D7PCG7-F1
#
_cell.length_a   1.000
_cell.length_b   1.000
_cell.length_c   1.000
_cell.angle_alpha   90.00
_cell.angle_beta   90.00
_cell.angle_gamma   90.00
#
_symmetry.space_group_name_H-M   'P 1'
#
loop_
_entity.id
_entity.type
_entity.pdbx_description
1 polymer ?
#
loop_
_entity_poly.entity_id
_entity_poly.type
_entity_poly.pdbx_seq_one_letter_code
_entity_poly.pdbx_strand_id
1 'polypeptide(L)'
;MLEKYLNFTNKLAQICGIFAAGCLLASIVLITELVFERYIFQNSITWQPELVTMMLVASTFIGAPYVLKEGGHVNMEYVYTLIDEKKKTFLQICTSIICLIFFVILFYLAWEITYEAWVKNYTTNSIWDPPLWIPYSSMLIGSTLMTLQYIGEVLRLLVKYKGFQ
;
A
#
# COMPACT_ATOMS: atom_id res chain seq x y z
N MET A 1 -6.63 -25.33 3.99
CA MET A 1 -7.21 -24.03 4.41
C MET A 1 -6.23 -22.88 4.21
N LEU A 2 -4.97 -22.98 4.67
CA LEU A 2 -3.94 -21.95 4.50
C LEU A 2 -3.71 -21.55 3.03
N GLU A 3 -3.60 -22.53 2.11
CA GLU A 3 -3.42 -22.26 0.68
C GLU A 3 -4.59 -21.48 0.06
N LYS A 4 -5.82 -21.76 0.52
CA LYS A 4 -7.01 -21.05 0.04
C LYS A 4 -7.02 -19.60 0.52
N TYR A 5 -6.57 -19.34 1.74
CA TYR A 5 -6.40 -17.99 2.29
C TYR A 5 -5.32 -17.22 1.52
N LEU A 6 -4.15 -17.84 1.30
CA LEU A 6 -3.06 -17.23 0.56
C LEU A 6 -3.43 -16.92 -0.90
N ASN A 7 -4.15 -17.83 -1.57
CA ASN A 7 -4.62 -17.58 -2.94
C ASN A 7 -5.65 -16.45 -2.99
N PHE A 8 -6.47 -16.30 -1.96
CA PHE A 8 -7.44 -15.21 -1.86
C PHE A 8 -6.75 -13.85 -1.64
N THR A 9 -5.84 -13.75 -0.67
CA THR A 9 -5.07 -12.53 -0.40
C THR A 9 -4.19 -12.15 -1.60
N ASN A 10 -3.62 -13.13 -2.30
CA ASN A 10 -2.81 -12.90 -3.50
C ASN A 10 -3.65 -12.35 -4.67
N LYS A 11 -4.86 -12.85 -4.89
CA LYS A 11 -5.77 -12.30 -5.92
C LYS A 11 -6.21 -10.88 -5.59
N LEU A 12 -6.54 -10.62 -4.33
CA LEU A 12 -6.84 -9.26 -3.86
C LEU A 12 -5.66 -8.31 -4.11
N ALA A 13 -4.44 -8.73 -3.74
CA ALA A 13 -3.23 -7.94 -3.99
C ALA A 13 -3.00 -7.67 -5.48
N GLN A 14 -3.24 -8.64 -6.37
CA GLN A 14 -3.15 -8.44 -7.82
C GLN A 14 -4.13 -7.38 -8.34
N ILE A 15 -5.40 -7.45 -7.92
CA ILE A 15 -6.41 -6.47 -8.31
C ILE A 15 -6.01 -5.07 -7.84
N CYS A 16 -5.52 -4.97 -6.60
CA CYS A 16 -5.04 -3.72 -6.02
C CYS A 16 -3.81 -3.17 -6.77
N GLY A 17 -2.90 -4.05 -7.22
CA GLY A 17 -1.77 -3.68 -8.06
C GLY A 17 -2.18 -3.12 -9.42
N ILE A 18 -3.16 -3.74 -10.09
CA ILE A 18 -3.71 -3.23 -11.36
C ILE A 18 -4.37 -1.86 -11.15
N PHE A 19 -5.14 -1.70 -10.08
CA PHE A 19 -5.74 -0.42 -9.72
C PHE A 19 -4.68 0.66 -9.50
N ALA A 20 -3.64 0.35 -8.70
CA ALA A 20 -2.54 1.27 -8.43
C ALA A 20 -1.78 1.68 -9.71
N ALA A 21 -1.51 0.72 -10.60
CA ALA A 21 -0.90 1.01 -11.90
C ALA A 21 -1.80 1.91 -12.76
N GLY A 22 -3.11 1.69 -12.76
CA GLY A 22 -4.09 2.55 -13.43
C GLY A 22 -4.08 3.98 -12.88
N CYS A 23 -4.06 4.14 -11.56
CA CYS A 23 -3.94 5.46 -10.92
C CYS A 23 -2.63 6.16 -11.30
N LEU A 24 -1.50 5.45 -11.31
CA LEU A 24 -0.21 6.04 -11.71
C LEU A 24 -0.20 6.49 -13.17
N LEU A 25 -0.73 5.66 -14.08
CA LEU A 25 -0.85 6.04 -15.49
C LEU A 25 -1.75 7.27 -15.66
N ALA A 26 -2.89 7.30 -14.96
CA ALA A 26 -3.78 8.47 -14.96
C ALA A 26 -3.07 9.72 -14.44
N SER A 27 -2.30 9.62 -13.36
CA SER A 27 -1.50 10.73 -12.83
C SER A 27 -0.49 11.27 -13.85
N ILE A 28 0.20 10.38 -14.59
CA ILE A 28 1.16 10.78 -15.63
C ILE A 28 0.44 11.56 -16.74
N VAL A 29 -0.71 11.08 -17.20
CA VAL A 29 -1.50 11.75 -18.23
C VAL A 29 -1.97 13.14 -17.75
N LEU A 30 -2.50 13.24 -16.53
CA LEU A 30 -2.97 14.50 -15.96
C LEU A 30 -1.86 15.54 -15.77
N ILE A 31 -0.67 15.14 -15.28
CA ILE A 31 0.48 16.06 -15.19
C ILE A 31 0.90 16.50 -16.59
N THR A 32 0.88 15.59 -17.56
CA THR A 32 1.27 15.92 -18.95
C THR A 32 0.31 16.94 -19.54
N GLU A 33 -1.01 16.74 -19.38
CA GLU A 33 -2.04 17.72 -19.74
C GLU A 33 -1.81 19.08 -19.07
N LEU A 34 -1.59 19.10 -17.75
CA LEU A 34 -1.30 20.31 -16.98
C LEU A 34 -0.12 21.11 -17.58
N VAL A 35 0.96 20.42 -17.96
CA VAL A 35 2.12 21.03 -18.60
C VAL A 35 1.71 21.62 -19.96
N PHE A 36 1.00 20.87 -20.79
CA PHE A 36 0.52 21.37 -22.08
C PHE A 36 -0.37 22.62 -21.93
N GLU A 37 -1.34 22.62 -21.02
CA GLU A 37 -2.23 23.75 -20.78
C GLU A 37 -1.49 24.98 -20.26
N ARG A 38 -0.54 24.78 -19.35
CA ARG A 38 0.22 25.87 -18.75
C ARG A 38 1.17 26.55 -19.74
N TYR A 39 1.84 25.78 -20.60
CA TYR A 39 2.84 26.31 -21.52
C TYR A 39 2.26 26.72 -22.88
N ILE A 40 1.23 26.05 -23.38
CA ILE A 40 0.62 26.37 -24.69
C ILE A 40 -0.56 27.32 -24.53
N PHE A 41 -1.49 27.01 -23.63
CA PHE A 41 -2.74 27.77 -23.48
C PHE A 41 -2.63 28.91 -22.46
N GLN A 42 -1.51 29.00 -21.73
CA GLN A 42 -1.26 29.96 -20.64
C GLN A 42 -2.38 29.97 -19.57
N ASN A 43 -3.14 28.87 -19.46
CA ASN A 43 -4.17 28.72 -18.46
C ASN A 43 -3.60 28.02 -17.22
N SER A 44 -4.10 28.38 -16.03
CA SER A 44 -3.67 27.76 -14.78
C SER A 44 -4.82 26.94 -14.19
N ILE A 45 -4.86 25.64 -14.53
CA ILE A 45 -5.81 24.71 -13.95
C ILE A 45 -5.34 24.30 -12.55
N THR A 46 -6.15 24.63 -11.54
CA THR A 46 -5.77 24.48 -10.12
C THR A 46 -6.13 23.13 -9.51
N TRP A 47 -7.05 22.36 -10.11
CA TRP A 47 -7.54 21.10 -9.54
C TRP A 47 -6.66 19.87 -9.88
N GLN A 48 -5.98 19.88 -11.03
CA GLN A 48 -5.19 18.72 -11.51
C GLN A 48 -4.08 18.29 -10.53
N PRO A 49 -3.25 19.18 -9.96
CA PRO A 49 -2.17 18.77 -9.04
C PRO A 49 -2.67 18.05 -7.78
N GLU A 50 -3.84 18.45 -7.28
CA GLU A 50 -4.43 17.87 -6.08
C GLU A 50 -5.00 16.49 -6.36
N LEU A 51 -5.72 16.33 -7.49
CA LEU A 51 -6.22 15.01 -7.91
C LEU A 51 -5.06 14.02 -8.13
N VAL A 52 -4.00 14.47 -8.79
CA VAL A 52 -2.77 13.68 -9.01
C VAL A 52 -2.16 13.23 -7.68
N THR A 53 -2.10 14.14 -6.69
CA THR A 53 -1.58 13.81 -5.35
C THR A 53 -2.44 12.76 -4.67
N MET A 54 -3.77 12.89 -4.74
CA MET A 54 -4.69 11.90 -4.18
C MET A 54 -4.57 10.53 -4.87
N MET A 55 -4.45 10.51 -6.20
CA MET A 55 -4.21 9.29 -6.98
C MET A 55 -2.86 8.65 -6.64
N LEU A 56 -1.82 9.45 -6.39
CA LEU A 56 -0.51 8.95 -6.00
C LEU A 56 -0.56 8.29 -4.62
N VAL A 57 -1.21 8.94 -3.65
CA VAL A 57 -1.44 8.37 -2.30
C VAL A 57 -2.21 7.06 -2.41
N ALA A 58 -3.31 7.04 -3.16
CA ALA A 58 -4.09 5.83 -3.39
C ALA A 58 -3.26 4.72 -4.03
N SER A 59 -2.47 5.03 -5.07
CA SER A 59 -1.60 4.05 -5.73
C SER A 59 -0.53 3.49 -4.80
N THR A 60 0.02 4.32 -3.90
CA THR A 60 1.09 3.92 -2.98
C THR A 60 0.57 2.93 -1.94
N PHE A 61 -0.54 3.27 -1.28
CA PHE A 61 -1.09 2.42 -0.22
C PHE A 61 -1.81 1.19 -0.76
N ILE A 62 -2.58 1.31 -1.84
CA ILE A 62 -3.31 0.19 -2.45
C ILE A 62 -2.35 -0.70 -3.26
N GLY A 63 -1.25 -0.16 -3.80
CA GLY A 63 -0.23 -0.93 -4.51
C GLY A 63 0.73 -1.70 -3.60
N ALA A 64 0.90 -1.29 -2.34
CA ALA A 64 1.84 -1.91 -1.40
C ALA A 64 1.64 -3.44 -1.21
N PRO A 65 0.41 -3.98 -1.07
CA PRO A 65 0.16 -5.42 -1.00
C PRO A 65 0.70 -6.20 -2.21
N TYR A 66 0.58 -5.61 -3.41
CA TYR A 66 1.10 -6.21 -4.63
C TYR A 66 2.63 -6.28 -4.62
N VAL A 67 3.28 -5.20 -4.19
CA VAL A 67 4.74 -5.16 -4.05
C VAL A 67 5.22 -6.14 -3.00
N LEU A 68 4.50 -6.30 -1.89
CA LEU A 68 4.84 -7.31 -0.87
C LEU A 68 4.71 -8.74 -1.42
N LYS A 69 3.72 -9.00 -2.27
CA LYS A 69 3.57 -10.29 -2.97
C LYS A 69 4.78 -10.58 -3.87
N GLU A 70 5.15 -9.64 -4.73
CA GLU A 70 6.28 -9.80 -5.66
C GLU A 70 7.63 -9.80 -4.92
N GLY A 71 7.75 -8.98 -3.87
CA GLY A 71 8.91 -8.83 -3.00
C GLY A 71 9.15 -10.01 -2.06
N GLY A 72 8.23 -10.98 -1.95
CA GLY A 72 8.45 -12.24 -1.24
C GLY A 72 9.65 -13.04 -1.78
N HIS A 73 10.03 -12.83 -3.04
CA HIS A 73 11.27 -13.36 -3.62
C HIS A 73 12.49 -12.44 -3.43
N VAL A 74 12.29 -11.15 -3.19
CA VAL A 74 13.36 -10.15 -2.96
C VAL A 74 13.66 -10.00 -1.47
N ASN A 75 13.52 -11.08 -0.71
CA ASN A 75 14.04 -11.15 0.65
C ASN A 75 15.56 -11.25 0.56
N MET A 76 16.27 -10.10 0.65
CA MET A 76 17.73 -9.93 0.78
C MET A 76 18.56 -11.21 0.49
N GLU A 77 18.52 -11.73 -0.74
CA GLU A 77 19.18 -13.01 -1.03
C GLU A 77 20.67 -12.97 -0.63
N TYR A 78 21.29 -11.79 -0.72
CA TYR A 78 22.65 -11.51 -0.28
C TYR A 78 22.92 -11.67 1.22
N VAL A 79 22.03 -11.22 2.10
CA VAL A 79 22.22 -11.37 3.57
C VAL A 79 21.91 -12.80 4.00
N TYR A 80 21.01 -13.46 3.27
CA TYR A 80 20.60 -14.82 3.57
C TYR A 80 21.52 -15.91 3.02
N THR A 81 22.40 -15.63 2.05
CA THR A 81 23.39 -16.59 1.53
C THR A 81 24.48 -16.97 2.53
N LEU A 82 24.65 -16.22 3.62
CA LEU A 82 25.70 -16.43 4.63
C LEU A 82 25.18 -17.08 5.92
N ILE A 83 23.88 -17.35 6.03
CA ILE A 83 23.21 -17.75 7.28
C ILE A 83 22.45 -19.06 7.09
N ASP A 84 22.50 -19.95 8.09
CA ASP A 84 21.71 -21.18 8.14
C ASP A 84 20.20 -20.94 7.91
N GLU A 85 19.58 -21.82 7.12
CA GLU A 85 18.15 -21.77 6.75
C GLU A 85 17.20 -21.64 7.97
N LYS A 86 17.57 -22.18 9.14
CA LYS A 86 16.80 -22.04 10.39
C LYS A 86 16.82 -20.61 10.93
N LYS A 87 18.00 -19.98 10.99
CA LYS A 87 18.17 -18.60 11.47
C LYS A 87 17.54 -17.59 10.49
N LYS A 88 17.61 -17.87 9.20
CA LYS A 88 16.90 -17.12 8.14
C LYS A 88 15.39 -17.11 8.36
N THR A 89 14.79 -18.29 8.57
CA THR A 89 13.35 -18.42 8.79
C THR A 89 12.93 -17.70 10.08
N PHE A 90 13.72 -17.79 11.15
CA PHE A 90 13.47 -17.06 12.40
C PHE A 90 13.51 -15.53 12.20
N LEU A 91 14.52 -15.01 11.51
CA LEU A 91 14.64 -13.57 11.23
C LEU A 91 13.46 -13.07 10.40
N GLN A 92 13.04 -13.83 9.38
CA GLN A 92 11.87 -13.50 8.57
C GLN A 92 10.58 -13.45 9.39
N ILE A 93 10.42 -14.35 10.37
CA ILE A 93 9.28 -14.31 11.30
C ILE A 93 9.33 -13.05 12.16
N CYS A 94 10.48 -12.73 12.75
CA CYS A 94 10.64 -11.52 13.57
C CYS A 94 10.33 -10.25 12.77
N THR A 95 10.91 -10.09 11.58
CA THR A 95 10.65 -8.93 10.72
C THR A 95 9.18 -8.86 10.32
N SER A 96 8.56 -9.99 9.96
CA SER A 96 7.14 -10.03 9.59
C SER A 96 6.22 -9.64 10.76
N ILE A 97 6.54 -10.04 11.99
CA ILE A 97 5.80 -9.64 13.19
C ILE A 97 5.94 -8.14 13.46
N ILE A 98 7.15 -7.59 13.34
CA ILE A 98 7.39 -6.15 13.51
C ILE A 98 6.60 -5.36 12.47
N CYS A 99 6.64 -5.78 11.20
CA CYS A 99 5.84 -5.16 10.14
C CYS A 99 4.34 -5.28 10.42
N LEU A 100 3.86 -6.44 10.89
CA LEU A 100 2.46 -6.63 11.25
C LEU A 100 2.02 -5.64 12.33
N ILE A 101 2.80 -5.48 13.41
CA ILE A 101 2.52 -4.52 14.47
C ILE A 101 2.46 -3.10 13.91
N PHE A 102 3.43 -2.72 13.06
CA PHE A 102 3.45 -1.43 12.41
C PHE A 102 2.18 -1.18 11.57
N PHE A 103 1.75 -2.16 10.75
CA PHE A 103 0.56 -2.00 9.93
C PHE A 103 -0.75 -1.99 10.73
N VAL A 104 -0.81 -2.67 11.87
CA VAL A 104 -1.95 -2.59 12.80
C VAL A 104 -2.05 -1.19 13.42
N ILE A 105 -0.92 -0.63 13.86
CA ILE A 105 -0.88 0.75 14.38
C ILE A 105 -1.26 1.74 13.27
N LEU A 106 -0.72 1.55 12.07
CA LEU A 106 -1.04 2.38 10.92
C LEU A 106 -2.53 2.33 10.56
N PHE A 107 -3.16 1.14 10.64
CA PHE A 107 -4.59 0.98 10.43
C PHE A 107 -5.41 1.76 11.46
N TYR A 108 -5.04 1.69 12.74
CA TYR A 108 -5.72 2.44 13.80
C TYR A 108 -5.63 3.95 13.57
N LEU A 109 -4.43 4.46 13.29
CA LEU A 109 -4.22 5.88 13.00
C LEU A 109 -4.95 6.31 11.72
N ALA A 110 -4.91 5.49 10.67
CA ALA A 110 -5.63 5.75 9.43
C ALA A 110 -7.14 5.83 9.66
N TRP A 111 -7.68 4.97 10.53
CA TRP A 111 -9.09 4.99 10.89
C TRP A 111 -9.47 6.28 11.61
N GLU A 112 -8.69 6.67 12.62
CA GLU A 112 -8.91 7.88 13.41
C GLU A 112 -8.92 9.13 12.52
N ILE A 113 -7.89 9.31 11.68
CA ILE A 113 -7.82 10.49 10.80
C ILE A 113 -8.89 10.48 9.71
N THR A 114 -9.27 9.31 9.19
CA THR A 114 -10.31 9.21 8.16
C THR A 114 -11.67 9.56 8.75
N TYR A 115 -11.97 9.02 9.93
CA TYR A 115 -13.19 9.31 10.64
C TYR A 115 -13.29 10.78 11.03
N GLU A 116 -12.19 11.35 11.56
CA GLU A 116 -12.13 12.76 11.91
C GLU A 116 -12.30 13.66 10.68
N ALA A 117 -11.63 13.35 9.56
CA ALA A 117 -11.78 14.08 8.31
C ALA A 117 -13.20 14.00 7.74
N TRP A 118 -13.89 12.87 7.91
CA TRP A 118 -15.28 12.70 7.51
C TRP A 118 -16.23 13.54 8.37
N VAL A 119 -16.10 13.46 9.69
CA VAL A 119 -16.99 14.16 10.63
C VAL A 119 -16.78 15.68 10.58
N LYS A 120 -15.53 16.13 10.51
CA LYS A 120 -15.17 17.55 10.51
C LYS A 120 -15.15 18.17 9.12
N ASN A 121 -15.40 17.38 8.06
CA ASN A 121 -15.30 17.78 6.65
C ASN A 121 -13.99 18.51 6.36
N TYR A 122 -12.87 17.90 6.75
CA TYR A 122 -11.56 18.48 6.45
C TYR A 122 -11.32 18.46 4.94
N THR A 123 -10.96 19.63 4.42
CA THR A 123 -10.62 19.85 3.02
C THR A 123 -9.19 20.37 2.91
N THR A 124 -8.62 20.28 1.71
CA THR A 124 -7.24 20.73 1.45
C THR A 124 -7.04 22.24 1.65
N ASN A 125 -8.12 23.02 1.90
CA ASN A 125 -8.10 24.48 2.03
C ASN A 125 -7.47 25.15 0.81
N SER A 126 -7.70 24.56 -0.36
CA SER A 126 -7.20 24.98 -1.65
C SER A 126 -8.31 25.61 -2.49
N ILE A 127 -7.99 26.09 -3.68
CA ILE A 127 -8.98 26.69 -4.60
C ILE A 127 -10.02 25.65 -5.05
N TRP A 128 -9.61 24.38 -5.16
CA TRP A 128 -10.49 23.28 -5.53
C TRP A 128 -11.17 22.60 -4.34
N ASP A 129 -10.56 22.72 -3.15
CA ASP A 129 -11.07 22.29 -1.85
C ASP A 129 -11.62 20.84 -1.78
N PRO A 130 -10.91 19.84 -2.31
CA PRO A 130 -11.37 18.46 -2.27
C PRO A 130 -11.34 17.91 -0.84
N PRO A 131 -12.25 16.98 -0.52
CA PRO A 131 -12.33 16.43 0.82
C PRO A 131 -11.20 15.42 1.09
N LEU A 132 -10.53 15.57 2.22
CA LEU A 132 -9.36 14.77 2.62
C LEU A 132 -9.70 13.33 3.04
N TRP A 133 -10.98 13.01 3.27
CA TRP A 133 -11.38 11.64 3.60
C TRP A 133 -11.07 10.66 2.46
N ILE A 134 -11.02 11.13 1.19
CA ILE A 134 -10.72 10.30 0.03
C ILE A 134 -9.30 9.72 0.12
N PRO A 135 -8.21 10.53 0.16
CA PRO A 135 -6.87 9.99 0.28
C PRO A 135 -6.67 9.21 1.60
N TYR A 136 -7.26 9.63 2.72
CA TYR A 136 -7.13 8.88 3.98
C TYR A 136 -7.82 7.52 3.95
N SER A 137 -8.97 7.40 3.29
CA SER A 137 -9.63 6.12 3.09
C SER A 137 -8.77 5.13 2.29
N SER A 138 -8.01 5.63 1.31
CA SER A 138 -7.08 4.77 0.55
C SER A 138 -5.94 4.22 1.42
N MET A 139 -5.46 5.01 2.39
CA MET A 139 -4.48 4.57 3.38
C MET A 139 -5.05 3.54 4.35
N LEU A 140 -6.30 3.72 4.78
CA LEU A 140 -7.03 2.76 5.61
C LEU A 140 -7.20 1.41 4.89
N ILE A 141 -7.58 1.43 3.61
CA ILE A 141 -7.74 0.22 2.79
C ILE A 141 -6.39 -0.48 2.61
N GLY A 142 -5.35 0.27 2.25
CA GLY A 142 -4.00 -0.28 2.06
C GLY A 142 -3.43 -0.92 3.32
N SER A 143 -3.54 -0.25 4.47
CA SER A 143 -3.08 -0.78 5.77
C SER A 143 -3.85 -2.04 6.21
N THR A 144 -5.16 -2.11 5.94
CA THR A 144 -5.97 -3.32 6.17
C THR A 144 -5.48 -4.49 5.35
N LEU A 145 -5.27 -4.27 4.04
CA LEU A 145 -4.80 -5.31 3.12
C LEU A 145 -3.39 -5.80 3.48
N MET A 146 -2.49 -4.88 3.83
CA MET A 146 -1.14 -5.22 4.30
C MET A 146 -1.18 -6.06 5.57
N THR A 147 -2.04 -5.71 6.52
CA THR A 147 -2.21 -6.49 7.76
C THR A 147 -2.66 -7.93 7.45
N LEU A 148 -3.64 -8.12 6.57
CA LEU A 148 -4.08 -9.45 6.12
C LEU A 148 -2.93 -10.23 5.46
N GLN A 149 -2.11 -9.56 4.66
CA GLN A 149 -1.02 -10.22 3.94
C GLN A 149 0.12 -10.65 4.88
N TYR A 150 0.51 -9.81 5.84
CA TYR A 150 1.49 -10.17 6.85
C TYR A 150 1.01 -11.31 7.77
N ILE A 151 -0.28 -11.37 8.10
CA ILE A 151 -0.84 -12.52 8.84
C ILE A 151 -0.62 -13.81 8.02
N GLY A 152 -0.91 -13.77 6.72
CA GLY A 152 -0.67 -14.91 5.82
C GLY A 152 0.80 -15.34 5.77
N GLU A 153 1.71 -14.38 5.68
CA GLU A 153 3.16 -14.65 5.61
C GLU A 153 3.68 -15.23 6.92
N VAL A 154 3.29 -14.68 8.07
CA VAL A 154 3.67 -15.21 9.39
C VAL A 154 3.18 -16.66 9.54
N LEU A 155 1.93 -16.95 9.17
CA LEU A 155 1.39 -18.33 9.24
C LEU A 155 2.19 -19.29 8.34
N ARG A 156 2.55 -18.86 7.13
CA ARG A 156 3.37 -19.65 6.19
C ARG A 156 4.76 -19.95 6.77
N LEU A 157 5.41 -18.94 7.35
CA LEU A 157 6.74 -19.08 7.95
C LEU A 157 6.72 -19.97 9.19
N LEU A 158 5.68 -19.91 10.02
CA LEU A 158 5.50 -20.77 11.18
C LEU A 158 5.35 -22.25 10.79
N VAL A 159 4.61 -22.54 9.72
CA VAL A 159 4.50 -23.91 9.19
C VAL A 159 5.85 -24.39 8.67
N LYS A 160 6.59 -23.54 7.94
CA LYS A 160 7.94 -23.85 7.46
C LYS A 160 8.90 -24.15 8.61
N TYR A 161 8.87 -23.34 9.68
CA TYR A 161 9.72 -23.51 10.86
C TYR A 161 9.47 -24.84 11.58
N LYS A 162 8.21 -25.25 11.75
CA LYS A 162 7.86 -26.55 12.34
C LYS A 162 8.30 -27.75 11.50
N GLY A 163 8.37 -27.61 10.18
CA GLY A 163 8.88 -28.67 9.29
C GLY A 163 10.39 -28.92 9.37
N PHE A 164 11.14 -28.05 10.06
CA PHE A 164 12.58 -28.18 10.30
C PHE A 164 12.94 -28.80 11.67
N GLN A 165 11.95 -29.04 12.54
CA GLN A 165 12.09 -29.81 13.78
C GLN A 165 11.76 -31.28 13.51
#